data_AF-L7EU13-F1
#
_entry.id   AF-L7EU13-F1
#
_cell.length_a   1.000
_cell.length_b   1.000
_cell.length_c   1.000
_cell.angle_alpha   90.00
_cell.angle_beta   90.00
_cell.angle_gamma   90.00
#
_symmetry.space_group_name_H-M   'P 1'
#
loop_
_entity.id
_entity.type
_entity.pdbx_description
1 polymer ?
#
loop_
_entity_poly.entity_id
_entity_poly.type
_entity_poly.pdbx_seq_one_letter_code
_entity_poly.pdbx_strand_id
1 'polypeptide(L)' 'MTDDLPELRASDADRERVAEILRDALAEGRLDMTEFEERLDATYQRVRTVS' A
#
# COMPACT_ATOMS: atom_id res chain seq x y z
N MET A 1 -23.18 -11.92 -9.17
CA MET A 1 -21.94 -11.74 -9.92
C MET A 1 -21.40 -10.40 -9.50
N THR A 2 -20.59 -10.41 -8.45
CA THR A 2 -20.08 -9.19 -7.80
C THR A 2 -19.16 -8.51 -8.80
N ASP A 3 -19.63 -7.39 -9.34
CA ASP A 3 -18.80 -6.47 -10.10
C ASP A 3 -17.88 -5.80 -9.06
N ASP A 4 -16.78 -6.48 -8.74
CA ASP A 4 -15.65 -5.87 -8.04
C ASP A 4 -15.15 -4.76 -8.95
N LEU A 5 -15.63 -3.55 -8.65
CA LEU A 5 -15.44 -2.32 -9.42
C LEU A 5 -13.98 -2.22 -9.87
N PRO A 6 -13.69 -1.94 -11.15
CA PRO A 6 -12.32 -1.80 -11.66
C PRO A 6 -11.49 -0.79 -10.85
N GLU A 7 -12.15 0.18 -10.20
CA GLU A 7 -11.53 1.15 -9.28
C GLU A 7 -10.95 0.51 -8.01
N LEU A 8 -11.60 -0.53 -7.47
CA LEU A 8 -11.10 -1.26 -6.31
C LEU A 8 -9.84 -2.04 -6.67
N ARG A 9 -9.85 -2.73 -7.82
CA ARG A 9 -8.67 -3.47 -8.33
C ARG A 9 -7.52 -2.57 -8.73
N ALA A 10 -7.80 -1.40 -9.31
CA ALA A 10 -6.77 -0.39 -9.56
C ALA A 10 -6.13 0.06 -8.24
N SER A 11 -6.95 0.31 -7.21
CA SER A 11 -6.47 0.66 -5.88
C SER A 11 -5.67 -0.47 -5.21
N ASP A 12 -6.05 -1.74 -5.39
CA ASP A 12 -5.25 -2.89 -4.95
C ASP A 12 -3.89 -2.95 -5.64
N ALA A 13 -3.86 -2.79 -6.97
CA ALA A 13 -2.61 -2.81 -7.74
C ALA A 13 -1.67 -1.65 -7.34
N ASP A 14 -2.22 -0.47 -7.08
CA ASP A 14 -1.44 0.67 -6.57
C ASP A 14 -0.87 0.38 -5.16
N ARG A 15 -1.64 -0.27 -4.28
CA ARG A 15 -1.18 -0.67 -2.95
C ARG A 15 -0.06 -1.71 -3.02
N GLU A 16 -0.21 -2.73 -3.88
CA GLU A 16 0.82 -3.74 -4.08
C GLU A 16 2.12 -3.12 -4.58
N ARG A 17 2.02 -2.20 -5.56
CA ARG A 17 3.19 -1.49 -6.10
C ARG A 17 3.91 -0.65 -5.04
N VAL A 18 3.16 0.07 -4.19
CA VAL A 18 3.76 0.82 -3.08
C VAL A 18 4.40 -0.12 -2.05
N ALA A 19 3.77 -1.25 -1.73
CA ALA A 19 4.32 -2.23 -0.82
C ALA A 19 5.61 -2.89 -1.34
N GLU A 20 5.74 -3.07 -2.66
CA GLU A 20 7.00 -3.50 -3.28
C GLU A 20 8.10 -2.46 -3.12
N ILE A 21 7.83 -1.19 -3.46
CA ILE A 21 8.81 -0.10 -3.32
C ILE A 21 9.31 0.05 -1.87
N LEU A 22 8.39 -0.07 -0.90
CA LEU A 22 8.74 0.02 0.52
C LEU A 22 9.59 -1.19 0.97
N ARG A 23 9.31 -2.39 0.44
CA ARG A 23 10.12 -3.60 0.72
C ARG A 23 11.52 -3.50 0.13
N ASP A 24 11.65 -2.96 -1.08
CA ASP A 24 12.95 -2.72 -1.70
C ASP A 24 13.76 -1.71 -0.88
N ALA A 25 13.15 -0.60 -0.46
CA ALA A 25 13.82 0.39 0.38
C ALA A 25 14.21 -0.14 1.77
N LEU A 26 13.44 -1.07 2.34
CA LEU A 26 13.80 -1.81 3.56
C LEU A 26 15.00 -2.74 3.32
N ALA A 27 15.00 -3.49 2.20
CA ALA A 27 16.11 -4.38 1.83
C ALA A 27 17.40 -3.61 1.53
N GLU A 28 17.30 -2.40 0.99
CA GLU A 28 18.42 -1.48 0.78
C GLU A 28 18.90 -0.79 2.07
N GLY A 29 18.21 -0.99 3.20
CA GLY A 29 18.53 -0.38 4.49
C GLY A 29 18.25 1.13 4.54
N ARG A 30 17.48 1.65 3.58
CA ARG A 30 17.00 3.05 3.58
C ARG A 30 15.79 3.25 4.48
N LEU A 31 15.09 2.17 4.81
CA LEU A 31 13.99 2.12 5.76
C LEU A 31 14.34 1.19 6.92
N ASP A 32 13.86 1.53 8.11
CA ASP A 32 13.74 0.59 9.20
C ASP A 32 12.37 -0.12 9.14
N MET A 33 12.25 -1.25 9.85
CA MET A 33 11.02 -2.04 9.89
C MET A 33 9.83 -1.22 10.41
N THR A 34 10.05 -0.34 11.39
CA THR A 34 9.05 0.55 11.98
C THR A 34 8.56 1.56 10.95
N GLU A 35 9.46 2.28 10.27
CA GLU A 35 9.10 3.23 9.21
C GLU A 35 8.43 2.54 8.01
N PHE A 36 8.83 1.31 7.69
CA PHE A 36 8.17 0.47 6.71
C PHE A 36 6.71 0.17 7.10
N GLU A 37 6.48 -0.31 8.33
CA GLU A 37 5.14 -0.62 8.84
C GLU A 37 4.24 0.62 8.89
N GLU A 38 4.75 1.76 9.34
CA GLU A 38 3.98 3.01 9.38
C GLU A 38 3.59 3.50 7.97
N ARG A 39 4.51 3.44 7.00
CA ARG A 39 4.23 3.81 5.61
C ARG A 39 3.29 2.82 4.92
N LEU A 40 3.42 1.54 5.22
CA LEU A 40 2.55 0.51 4.70
C LEU A 40 1.13 0.73 5.25
N ASP A 41 0.98 0.87 6.56
CA ASP A 41 -0.31 1.11 7.22
C ASP A 41 -0.97 2.40 6.72
N ALA A 42 -0.21 3.49 6.57
CA ALA A 42 -0.71 4.73 5.98
C ALA A 42 -1.23 4.54 4.54
N THR A 43 -0.58 3.68 3.73
CA THR A 43 -1.01 3.37 2.36
C THR A 43 -2.36 2.64 2.35
N TYR A 44 -2.56 1.72 3.30
CA TYR A 44 -3.84 1.01 3.45
C TYR A 44 -4.92 1.86 4.13
N GLN A 45 -4.57 2.73 5.09
CA GLN A 45 -5.52 3.60 5.79
C GLN A 45 -6.03 4.75 4.92
N ARG A 46 -5.20 5.33 4.06
CA ARG A 46 -5.55 6.52 3.26
C ARG A 46 -6.68 6.26 2.25
N VAL A 47 -6.90 5.00 1.86
CA VAL A 47 -8.01 4.59 0.98
C VAL A 47 -9.34 4.47 1.73
N ARG A 48 -9.33 4.43 3.08
CA ARG A 48 -10.54 4.63 3.90
C ARG A 48 -10.74 6.13 4.19
N THR A 49 -10.76 6.94 3.14
CA THR A 49 -11.42 8.25 3.25
C THR A 49 -12.93 7.94 3.28
N VAL A 50 -13.44 7.92 4.51
CA VAL A 50 -14.87 8.03 4.82
C VAL A 50 -15.41 9.24 4.07
N SER A 51 -16.55 9.03 3.39
CA SER A 51 -17.35 10.08 2.73
C SER A 51 -17.62 11.29 3.62
#